data_AF-A0A1Z8VXR3-F1
#
_entry.id   AF-A0A1Z8VXR3-F1
#
_cell.length_a   1.000
_cell.length_b   1.000
_cell.length_c   1.000
_cell.angle_alpha   90.00
_cell.angle_beta   90.00
_cell.angle_gamma   90.00
#
_symmetry.space_group_name_H-M   'P 1'
#
loop_
_entity.id
_entity.type
_entity.pdbx_description
1 polymer ?
#
loop_
_entity_poly.entity_id
_entity_poly.type
_entity_poly.pdbx_seq_one_letter_code
_entity_poly.pdbx_strand_id
1 'polypeptide(L)'
;MARKPDKQPPKTKKYFRSTKSGAGMTKAGVERYRRENPGSKLKTAVTGKVKPGSKAANRRKSYCARSLGQLKRSSAKTRNDPNSRIRQARRRWKC
;
A
#
# COMPACT_ATOMS: atom_id res chain seq x y z
N MET A 1 16.38 6.82 -19.91
CA MET A 1 15.04 6.54 -20.48
C MET A 1 13.99 6.63 -19.37
N ALA A 2 12.95 7.45 -19.53
CA ALA A 2 11.85 7.50 -18.57
C ALA A 2 11.06 6.18 -18.62
N ARG A 3 10.80 5.56 -17.47
CA ARG A 3 10.00 4.32 -17.41
C ARG A 3 8.57 4.62 -17.85
N LYS A 4 8.00 3.79 -18.73
CA LYS A 4 6.56 3.87 -19.06
C LYS A 4 5.75 3.71 -17.77
N PRO A 5 4.68 4.51 -17.57
CA PRO A 5 3.84 4.37 -16.39
C PRO A 5 3.12 3.03 -16.38
N ASP A 6 2.94 2.45 -15.19
CA ASP A 6 2.25 1.16 -15.05
C ASP A 6 0.76 1.28 -15.41
N LYS A 7 0.23 0.23 -16.05
CA LYS A 7 -1.20 0.07 -16.33
C LYS A 7 -1.93 -0.26 -15.03
N GLN A 8 -2.69 0.70 -14.49
CA GLN A 8 -3.46 0.53 -13.26
C GLN A 8 -4.81 -0.14 -13.55
N PRO A 9 -5.28 -1.07 -12.69
CA PRO A 9 -6.65 -1.56 -12.75
C PRO A 9 -7.67 -0.42 -12.62
N PRO A 10 -8.89 -0.58 -13.18
CA PRO A 10 -9.98 0.34 -12.96
C PRO A 10 -10.26 0.53 -11.46
N LYS A 11 -10.57 1.76 -11.05
CA LYS A 11 -10.83 2.13 -9.64
C LYS A 11 -12.22 1.65 -9.16
N THR A 12 -12.45 0.35 -9.19
CA THR A 12 -13.70 -0.29 -8.75
C THR A 12 -13.52 -1.06 -7.44
N LYS A 13 -14.63 -1.33 -6.73
CA LYS A 13 -14.64 -2.13 -5.49
C LYS A 13 -14.04 -3.54 -5.69
N LYS A 14 -14.11 -4.08 -6.91
CA LYS A 14 -13.50 -5.37 -7.29
C LYS A 14 -11.97 -5.33 -7.17
N TYR A 15 -11.34 -4.23 -7.57
CA TYR A 15 -9.87 -4.12 -7.66
C TYR A 15 -9.25 -3.30 -6.53
N PHE A 16 -10.02 -2.45 -5.87
CA PHE A 16 -9.55 -1.60 -4.78
C PHE A 16 -10.45 -1.70 -3.56
N ARG A 17 -9.82 -1.74 -2.39
CA ARG A 17 -10.50 -1.66 -1.10
C ARG A 17 -10.92 -0.23 -0.81
N SER A 18 -12.02 -0.10 -0.08
CA SER A 18 -12.39 1.16 0.55
C SER A 18 -11.31 1.60 1.54
N THR A 19 -11.29 2.89 1.85
CA THR A 19 -10.40 3.46 2.87
C THR A 19 -10.65 2.80 4.23
N LYS A 20 -11.92 2.57 4.60
CA LYS A 20 -12.32 1.90 5.85
C LYS A 20 -11.76 0.48 5.97
N SER A 21 -11.57 -0.24 4.86
CA SER A 21 -11.01 -1.59 4.82
C SER A 21 -9.48 -1.63 4.69
N GLY A 22 -8.78 -0.54 5.04
CA GLY A 22 -7.32 -0.45 5.04
C GLY A 22 -6.68 0.01 3.72
N ALA A 23 -7.49 0.48 2.77
CA ALA A 23 -7.08 0.98 1.46
C ALA A 23 -6.23 0.00 0.60
N GLY A 24 -5.95 0.37 -0.65
CA GLY A 24 -5.09 -0.38 -1.57
C GLY A 24 -5.79 -1.47 -2.39
N MET A 25 -5.02 -2.15 -3.25
CA MET A 25 -5.56 -3.13 -4.21
C MET A 25 -6.01 -4.43 -3.53
N THR A 26 -7.15 -4.97 -3.97
CA THR A 26 -7.61 -6.33 -3.64
C THR A 26 -6.70 -7.39 -4.25
N LYS A 27 -6.93 -8.68 -3.93
CA LYS A 27 -6.20 -9.78 -4.57
C LYS A 27 -6.39 -9.76 -6.09
N ALA A 28 -7.64 -9.63 -6.55
CA ALA A 28 -7.97 -9.48 -7.97
C ALA A 28 -7.32 -8.24 -8.62
N GLY A 29 -7.22 -7.13 -7.88
CA GLY A 29 -6.53 -5.93 -8.37
C GLY A 29 -5.04 -6.15 -8.58
N VAL A 30 -4.38 -6.82 -7.63
CA VAL A 30 -2.96 -7.16 -7.70
C VAL A 30 -2.68 -8.14 -8.85
N GLU A 31 -3.53 -9.16 -9.02
CA GLU A 31 -3.41 -10.14 -10.10
C GLU A 31 -3.56 -9.48 -11.47
N ARG A 32 -4.60 -8.66 -11.66
CA ARG A 32 -4.81 -7.89 -12.89
C ARG A 32 -3.61 -6.99 -13.19
N TYR A 33 -3.16 -6.23 -12.19
CA TYR A 33 -2.01 -5.34 -12.34
C TYR A 33 -0.74 -6.11 -12.73
N ARG A 34 -0.48 -7.30 -12.15
CA ARG A 34 0.68 -8.12 -12.54
C ARG A 34 0.58 -8.64 -13.97
N ARG A 35 -0.63 -9.01 -14.42
CA ARG A 35 -0.87 -9.45 -15.80
C ARG A 35 -0.68 -8.32 -16.82
N GLU A 36 -1.15 -7.12 -16.49
CA GLU A 36 -1.04 -5.94 -17.34
C GLU A 36 0.36 -5.31 -17.30
N ASN A 37 1.19 -5.65 -16.30
CA ASN A 37 2.56 -5.16 -16.11
C ASN A 37 3.55 -6.32 -15.86
N PRO A 38 3.94 -7.07 -16.90
CA PRO A 38 4.94 -8.12 -16.79
C PRO A 38 6.25 -7.60 -16.17
N GLY A 39 6.86 -8.37 -15.28
CA GLY A 39 8.09 -7.96 -14.56
C GLY A 39 7.85 -6.99 -13.40
N SER A 40 6.59 -6.71 -13.02
CA SER A 40 6.31 -5.79 -11.93
C SER A 40 6.95 -6.18 -10.60
N LYS A 41 7.52 -5.18 -9.92
CA LYS A 41 8.08 -5.31 -8.57
C LYS A 41 7.06 -5.06 -7.45
N LEU A 42 5.76 -4.98 -7.76
CA LEU A 42 4.70 -4.68 -6.78
C LEU A 42 4.72 -5.66 -5.60
N LYS A 43 4.86 -5.08 -4.40
CA LYS A 43 4.79 -5.81 -3.13
C LYS A 43 3.51 -5.44 -2.38
N THR A 44 2.81 -6.45 -1.89
CA THR A 44 1.57 -6.29 -1.12
C THR A 44 1.85 -6.13 0.37
N ALA A 45 0.84 -5.65 1.10
CA ALA A 45 0.90 -5.51 2.54
C ALA A 45 1.23 -6.82 3.24
N VAL A 46 2.13 -6.74 4.22
CA VAL A 46 2.53 -7.89 5.03
C VAL A 46 1.48 -8.08 6.12
N THR A 47 0.49 -8.91 5.84
CA THR A 47 -0.60 -9.26 6.77
C THR A 47 -0.20 -10.49 7.58
N GLY A 48 -0.06 -10.34 8.90
CA GLY A 48 0.21 -11.48 9.81
C GLY A 48 1.37 -11.24 10.77
N LYS A 49 1.68 -12.25 11.59
CA LYS A 49 2.89 -12.31 12.42
C LYS A 49 4.07 -12.61 11.51
N VAL A 50 5.15 -11.84 11.64
CA VAL A 50 6.36 -12.00 10.82
C VAL A 50 7.50 -12.42 11.73
N LYS A 51 8.37 -13.31 11.24
CA LYS A 51 9.59 -13.64 11.97
C LYS A 51 10.50 -12.40 12.02
N PRO A 52 11.01 -12.00 13.19
CA PRO A 52 12.01 -10.93 13.30
C PRO A 52 13.20 -11.17 12.35
N GLY A 53 13.77 -10.10 11.80
CA GLY A 53 14.89 -10.18 10.84
C GLY A 53 14.53 -10.69 9.43
N SER A 54 13.31 -11.21 9.21
CA SER A 54 12.91 -11.70 7.89
C SER A 54 12.79 -10.59 6.83
N LYS A 55 12.87 -10.98 5.54
CA LYS A 55 12.60 -10.08 4.40
C LYS A 55 11.23 -9.37 4.52
N ALA A 56 10.23 -10.04 5.10
CA ALA A 56 8.90 -9.46 5.33
C ALA A 56 8.90 -8.42 6.46
N ALA A 57 9.62 -8.68 7.56
CA ALA A 57 9.80 -7.73 8.65
C ALA A 57 10.53 -6.46 8.18
N ASN A 58 11.62 -6.61 7.42
CA ASN A 58 12.36 -5.47 6.87
C ASN A 58 11.52 -4.64 5.89
N ARG A 59 10.69 -5.29 5.08
CA ARG A 59 9.73 -4.60 4.20
C ARG A 59 8.69 -3.81 4.99
N ARG A 60 8.15 -4.39 6.07
CA ARG A 60 7.22 -3.71 6.98
C ARG A 60 7.90 -2.47 7.58
N LYS A 61 9.09 -2.63 8.17
CA LYS A 61 9.88 -1.52 8.76
C LYS A 61 10.09 -0.39 7.75
N SER A 62 10.54 -0.73 6.54
CA SER A 62 10.76 0.24 5.45
C SER A 62 9.47 0.96 5.03
N TYR A 63 8.35 0.24 4.91
CA TYR A 63 7.06 0.85 4.59
C TYR A 63 6.58 1.79 5.72
N CYS A 64 6.68 1.37 6.98
CA CYS A 64 6.25 2.17 8.13
C CYS A 64 7.03 3.49 8.23
N ALA A 65 8.35 3.46 8.01
CA ALA A 65 9.19 4.65 8.01
C ALA A 65 8.81 5.61 6.87
N ARG A 66 8.70 5.08 5.64
CA ARG A 66 8.36 5.89 4.46
C ARG A 66 6.97 6.52 4.57
N SER A 67 5.98 5.73 4.98
CA SER A 67 4.59 6.21 5.13
C SER A 67 4.46 7.24 6.25
N LEU A 68 5.29 7.16 7.30
CA LEU A 68 5.32 8.19 8.34
C LEU A 68 5.84 9.51 7.79
N GLY A 69 6.93 9.47 6.99
CA GLY A 69 7.44 10.67 6.33
C GLY A 69 6.41 11.33 5.41
N GLN A 70 5.68 10.51 4.64
CA GLN A 70 4.57 10.99 3.80
C GLN A 70 3.44 11.62 4.64
N LEU A 71 3.07 10.99 5.77
CA LEU A 71 2.08 11.55 6.69
C LEU A 71 2.53 12.89 7.27
N LYS A 72 3.81 13.02 7.66
CA LYS A 72 4.37 14.28 8.19
C LYS A 72 4.33 15.42 7.16
N ARG A 73 4.59 15.11 5.88
CA ARG A 73 4.52 16.08 4.77
C ARG A 73 3.10 16.34 4.27
N SER A 74 2.11 15.60 4.76
CA SER A 74 0.72 15.80 4.36
C SER A 74 0.10 17.03 5.04
N SER A 75 -0.97 17.54 4.43
CA SER A 75 -1.75 18.65 4.99
C SER A 75 -2.20 18.39 6.43
N ALA A 76 -2.43 19.47 7.19
CA ALA A 76 -2.93 19.37 8.56
C ALA A 76 -4.22 18.53 8.66
N LYS A 77 -5.15 18.70 7.69
CA LYS A 77 -6.36 17.89 7.56
C LYS A 77 -6.06 16.40 7.48
N THR A 78 -5.12 15.99 6.61
CA THR A 78 -4.76 14.57 6.44
C THR A 78 -4.04 14.02 7.67
N ARG A 79 -3.19 14.84 8.31
CA ARG A 79 -2.52 14.45 9.56
C ARG A 79 -3.52 14.24 10.68
N ASN A 80 -4.50 15.10 10.82
CA ASN A 80 -5.44 15.07 11.95
C ASN A 80 -6.61 14.11 11.72
N ASP A 81 -6.93 13.74 10.48
CA ASP A 81 -7.98 12.78 10.17
C ASP A 81 -7.56 11.33 10.49
N PRO A 82 -8.17 10.67 11.50
CA PRO A 82 -7.87 9.29 11.86
C PRO A 82 -8.31 8.27 10.80
N ASN A 83 -9.19 8.67 9.88
CA ASN A 83 -9.69 7.86 8.77
C ASN A 83 -9.02 8.19 7.45
N SER A 84 -7.99 9.03 7.45
CA SER A 84 -7.22 9.35 6.26
C SER A 84 -6.68 8.09 5.59
N ARG A 85 -6.65 8.11 4.25
CA ARG A 85 -6.19 6.98 3.42
C ARG A 85 -4.81 6.45 3.83
N ILE A 86 -3.90 7.34 4.21
CA ILE A 86 -2.54 6.96 4.60
C ILE A 86 -2.52 6.26 5.97
N ARG A 87 -3.32 6.69 6.94
CA ARG A 87 -3.43 6.03 8.25
C ARG A 87 -4.10 4.66 8.14
N GLN A 88 -5.12 4.54 7.31
CA GLN A 88 -5.77 3.25 7.04
C GLN A 88 -4.82 2.25 6.40
N ALA A 89 -4.00 2.71 5.44
CA ALA A 89 -2.94 1.87 4.86
C ALA A 89 -1.90 1.46 5.90
N ARG A 90 -1.46 2.39 6.77
CA ARG A 90 -0.52 2.09 7.88
C ARG A 90 -1.05 1.02 8.82
N ARG A 91 -2.31 1.11 9.26
CA ARG A 91 -2.96 0.09 10.10
C ARG A 91 -2.91 -1.29 9.44
N ARG A 92 -3.18 -1.38 8.13
CA ARG A 92 -3.13 -2.65 7.40
C ARG A 92 -1.72 -3.24 7.33
N TRP A 93 -0.70 -2.38 7.23
CA TRP A 93 0.70 -2.81 7.29
C TRP A 93 1.20 -3.10 8.71
N LYS A 94 0.36 -2.89 9.74
CA LYS A 94 0.71 -2.98 11.16
C LYS A 94 1.87 -2.03 11.50
N CYS A 95 1.74 -0.81 11.02
CA CYS A 95 2.41 0.40 11.47
C CYS A 95 1.41 1.24 12.30
#